data_AF-A0A537VVK6-F1
#
_entry.id   AF-A0A537VVK6-F1
#
_cell.length_a   1.000
_cell.length_b   1.000
_cell.length_c   1.000
_cell.angle_alpha   90.00
_cell.angle_beta   90.00
_cell.angle_gamma   90.00
#
_symmetry.space_group_name_H-M   'P 1'
#
loop_
_entity.id
_entity.type
_entity.pdbx_description
1 polymer ?
#
loop_
_entity_poly.entity_id
_entity_poly.type
_entity_poly.pdbx_seq_one_letter_code
_entity_poly.pdbx_strand_id
1 'polypeptide(L)'
;MRSGSSTAEPCGSSASGLSTMAVYHHFGGIPELIRAVADRGFTELGRALSQVPVTEDPIADLFAMALMTRRVARENPHLYDLMFGLSTRRATYRPLSDSDVRSSGRSPAFRGAYVHLAEACARLVSSGRIGQQEPEAVAAQSWSYVHGCITLELADHFAEFADPVAQVLLPMGVNLAVGLGDDRERAQASHEAGARLYDSLTRGSEDQAVAE
;
A
#
# COMPACT_ATOMS: atom_id res chain seq x y z
N MET A 1 4.85 -1.59 -62.11
CA MET A 1 4.39 -0.40 -61.36
C MET A 1 3.44 -0.88 -60.28
N ARG A 2 3.81 -0.64 -59.01
CA ARG A 2 3.03 -0.99 -57.81
C ARG A 2 1.96 0.08 -57.55
N SER A 3 0.80 -0.35 -57.04
CA SER A 3 -0.11 0.30 -56.07
C SER A 3 -1.46 -0.43 -56.17
N GLY A 4 -2.09 -1.01 -55.14
CA GLY A 4 -1.99 -0.78 -53.70
C GLY A 4 -3.28 -0.12 -53.21
N SER A 5 -4.20 -0.89 -52.60
CA SER A 5 -5.15 -0.38 -51.59
C SER A 5 -5.75 -1.55 -50.82
N SER A 6 -5.01 -1.95 -49.78
CA SER A 6 -5.49 -2.78 -48.69
C SER A 6 -6.31 -1.89 -47.75
N THR A 7 -7.63 -2.02 -47.75
CA THR A 7 -8.49 -1.42 -46.73
C THR A 7 -8.37 -2.24 -45.46
N ALA A 8 -7.54 -1.78 -44.52
CA ALA A 8 -7.52 -2.32 -43.17
C ALA A 8 -8.73 -1.80 -42.40
N GLU A 9 -9.55 -2.71 -41.89
CA GLU A 9 -10.60 -2.42 -40.92
C GLU A 9 -9.99 -1.85 -39.63
N PRO A 10 -10.66 -0.89 -38.96
CA PRO A 10 -10.17 -0.34 -37.70
C PRO A 10 -10.38 -1.37 -36.58
N CYS A 11 -9.28 -1.92 -36.06
CA CYS A 11 -9.28 -2.71 -34.84
C CYS A 11 -9.56 -1.80 -33.64
N GLY A 12 -10.66 -2.08 -32.95
CA GLY A 12 -11.10 -1.35 -31.77
C GLY A 12 -10.18 -1.56 -30.56
N SER A 13 -9.88 -0.48 -29.85
CA SER A 13 -9.44 -0.50 -28.46
C SER A 13 -9.85 0.81 -27.77
N SER A 14 -11.15 0.98 -27.54
CA SER A 14 -11.65 2.07 -26.70
C SER A 14 -11.51 1.72 -25.21
N ALA A 15 -10.29 1.76 -24.69
CA ALA A 15 -10.06 2.06 -23.28
C ALA A 15 -10.26 3.57 -23.11
N SER A 16 -11.52 3.99 -22.95
CA SER A 16 -12.01 5.38 -23.00
C SER A 16 -11.75 6.10 -24.33
N GLY A 17 -12.78 6.39 -25.11
CA GLY A 17 -12.70 7.11 -26.39
C GLY A 17 -12.32 8.61 -26.27
N LEU A 18 -11.54 8.97 -25.25
CA LEU A 18 -11.08 10.34 -25.00
C LEU A 18 -9.66 10.48 -25.54
N SER A 19 -9.41 11.51 -26.35
CA SER A 19 -8.03 11.85 -26.72
C SER A 19 -7.23 12.19 -25.45
N THR A 20 -5.92 11.96 -25.47
CA THR A 20 -5.03 12.30 -24.34
C THR A 20 -5.21 13.76 -23.87
N MET A 21 -5.53 14.67 -24.79
CA MET A 21 -5.85 16.07 -24.47
C MET A 21 -7.16 16.25 -23.71
N ALA A 22 -8.19 15.44 -24.01
CA ALA A 22 -9.46 15.49 -23.29
C ALA A 22 -9.33 15.00 -21.84
N VAL A 23 -8.44 14.03 -21.59
CA VAL A 23 -8.10 13.58 -20.22
C VAL A 23 -7.42 14.71 -19.43
N TYR A 24 -6.38 15.33 -19.98
CA TYR A 24 -5.70 16.43 -19.28
C TYR A 24 -6.61 17.62 -19.02
N HIS A 25 -7.50 17.95 -19.96
CA HIS A 25 -8.50 19.02 -19.76
C HIS A 25 -9.49 18.69 -18.65
N HIS A 26 -9.96 17.43 -18.56
CA HIS A 26 -10.90 17.01 -17.51
C HIS A 26 -10.33 17.18 -16.10
N PHE A 27 -9.06 16.82 -15.92
CA PHE A 27 -8.40 16.90 -14.61
C PHE A 27 -7.85 18.29 -14.30
N GLY A 28 -7.71 19.18 -15.30
CA GLY A 28 -7.11 20.50 -15.12
C GLY A 28 -5.60 20.53 -15.33
N GLY A 29 -5.00 19.38 -15.68
CA GLY A 29 -3.58 19.26 -15.94
C GLY A 29 -3.02 17.91 -15.51
N ILE A 30 -1.72 17.75 -15.78
CA ILE A 30 -0.93 16.61 -15.35
C ILE A 30 -0.80 16.51 -13.82
N PRO A 31 -0.52 17.61 -13.07
CA PRO A 31 -0.42 17.56 -11.61
C PRO A 31 -1.73 17.11 -10.95
N GLU A 32 -2.85 17.63 -11.43
CA GLU A 32 -4.18 17.31 -10.91
C GLU A 32 -4.59 15.89 -11.25
N LEU A 33 -4.23 15.40 -12.44
CA LEU A 33 -4.38 13.99 -12.81
C LEU A 33 -3.58 13.09 -11.85
N ILE A 34 -2.31 13.41 -11.61
CA ILE A 34 -1.45 12.63 -10.70
C ILE A 34 -2.03 12.61 -9.28
N ARG A 35 -2.52 13.75 -8.78
CA ARG A 35 -3.20 13.82 -7.49
C ARG A 35 -4.46 12.96 -7.46
N ALA A 36 -5.29 13.01 -8.49
CA ALA A 36 -6.51 12.21 -8.57
C ALA A 36 -6.21 10.70 -8.61
N VAL A 37 -5.16 10.29 -9.32
CA VAL A 37 -4.73 8.88 -9.38
C VAL A 37 -4.15 8.45 -8.03
N ALA A 38 -3.34 9.28 -7.36
CA ALA A 38 -2.85 9.00 -6.01
C ALA A 38 -4.01 8.89 -4.99
N ASP A 39 -5.00 9.79 -5.06
CA ASP A 39 -6.19 9.74 -4.20
C ASP A 39 -7.01 8.46 -4.45
N ARG A 40 -7.11 8.00 -5.70
CA ARG A 40 -7.68 6.69 -6.02
C ARG A 40 -6.90 5.57 -5.36
N GLY A 41 -5.57 5.56 -5.47
CA GLY A 41 -4.72 4.56 -4.83
C GLY A 41 -4.88 4.50 -3.30
N PHE A 42 -4.91 5.66 -2.63
CA PHE A 42 -5.18 5.69 -1.19
C PHE A 42 -6.59 5.21 -0.83
N THR A 43 -7.59 5.49 -1.66
CA THR A 43 -8.95 4.97 -1.47
C THR A 43 -8.99 3.44 -1.56
N GLU A 44 -8.25 2.86 -2.51
CA GLU A 44 -8.13 1.40 -2.64
C GLU A 44 -7.39 0.78 -1.46
N LEU A 45 -6.30 1.40 -1.02
CA LEU A 45 -5.57 0.97 0.18
C LEU A 45 -6.44 1.05 1.43
N GLY A 46 -7.16 2.15 1.64
CA GLY A 46 -8.07 2.30 2.78
C GLY A 46 -9.16 1.23 2.81
N ARG A 47 -9.78 0.94 1.66
CA ARG A 47 -10.77 -0.16 1.53
C ARG A 47 -10.16 -1.53 1.83
N ALA A 48 -8.90 -1.76 1.47
CA ALA A 48 -8.21 -3.01 1.76
C ALA A 48 -7.90 -3.13 3.26
N LEU A 49 -7.39 -2.06 3.88
CA LEU A 49 -7.14 -1.99 5.32
C LEU A 49 -8.41 -2.15 6.15
N SER A 50 -9.54 -1.62 5.68
CA SER A 50 -10.83 -1.77 6.36
C SER A 50 -11.37 -3.21 6.39
N GLN A 51 -10.78 -4.14 5.61
CA GLN A 51 -11.14 -5.56 5.67
C GLN A 51 -10.43 -6.30 6.82
N VAL A 52 -9.39 -5.71 7.40
CA VAL A 52 -8.70 -6.33 8.54
C VAL A 52 -9.58 -6.16 9.79
N PRO A 53 -10.01 -7.26 10.43
CA PRO A 53 -10.85 -7.16 11.61
C PRO A 53 -10.07 -6.60 12.79
N VAL A 54 -10.78 -5.90 13.66
CA VAL A 54 -10.27 -5.44 14.95
C VAL A 54 -10.36 -6.60 15.93
N THR A 55 -9.23 -7.09 16.43
CA THR A 55 -9.16 -8.17 17.43
C THR A 55 -8.64 -7.68 18.77
N GLU A 56 -8.58 -8.55 19.77
CA GLU A 56 -7.95 -8.26 21.06
C GLU A 56 -6.41 -8.19 20.98
N ASP A 57 -5.81 -8.59 19.85
CA ASP A 57 -4.37 -8.52 19.61
C ASP A 57 -4.03 -7.43 18.57
N PRO A 58 -3.73 -6.19 19.02
CA PRO A 58 -3.44 -5.10 18.10
C PRO A 58 -2.16 -5.32 17.27
N ILE A 59 -1.22 -6.16 17.73
CA ILE A 59 -0.01 -6.48 16.96
C ILE A 59 -0.34 -7.42 15.80
N ALA A 60 -1.19 -8.42 16.04
CA ALA A 60 -1.68 -9.29 14.97
C ALA A 60 -2.43 -8.49 13.90
N ASP A 61 -3.28 -7.55 14.31
CA ASP A 61 -4.02 -6.67 13.40
C ASP A 61 -3.08 -5.77 12.58
N LEU A 62 -2.09 -5.15 13.24
CA LEU A 62 -1.05 -4.33 12.59
C LEU A 62 -0.26 -5.13 11.55
N PHE A 63 0.10 -6.37 11.86
CA PHE A 63 0.83 -7.21 10.92
C PHE A 63 -0.03 -7.67 9.74
N ALA A 64 -1.31 -7.99 9.96
CA ALA A 64 -2.25 -8.27 8.88
C ALA A 64 -2.44 -7.05 7.96
N MET A 65 -2.50 -5.84 8.51
CA MET A 65 -2.51 -4.59 7.73
C MET A 65 -1.23 -4.37 6.93
N ALA A 66 -0.06 -4.72 7.47
CA ALA A 66 1.20 -4.67 6.72
C ALA A 66 1.18 -5.59 5.50
N LEU A 67 0.67 -6.82 5.67
CA LEU A 67 0.53 -7.78 4.56
C LEU A 67 -0.52 -7.34 3.54
N MET A 68 -1.62 -6.72 3.97
CA MET A 68 -2.61 -6.14 3.07
C MET A 68 -2.04 -4.98 2.25
N THR A 69 -1.26 -4.10 2.89
CA THR A 69 -0.56 -3.01 2.20
C THR A 69 0.42 -3.55 1.17
N ARG A 70 1.19 -4.59 1.53
CA ARG A 70 2.09 -5.30 0.61
C ARG A 70 1.33 -5.91 -0.57
N ARG A 71 0.19 -6.54 -0.34
CA ARG A 71 -0.66 -7.11 -1.40
C ARG A 71 -1.07 -6.03 -2.42
N VAL A 72 -1.65 -4.93 -1.94
CA VAL A 72 -2.06 -3.79 -2.78
C VAL A 72 -0.88 -3.27 -3.60
N ALA A 73 0.29 -3.15 -2.97
CA ALA A 73 1.51 -2.69 -3.63
C ALA A 73 1.99 -3.64 -4.74
N ARG A 74 1.93 -4.97 -4.52
CA ARG A 74 2.33 -5.97 -5.52
C ARG A 74 1.35 -6.09 -6.67
N GLU A 75 0.06 -5.94 -6.39
CA GLU A 75 -0.99 -5.95 -7.43
C GLU A 75 -0.92 -4.68 -8.29
N ASN A 76 -0.50 -3.55 -7.73
CA ASN A 76 -0.46 -2.26 -8.44
C ASN A 76 0.87 -1.49 -8.20
N PRO A 77 2.04 -1.98 -8.65
CA PRO A 77 3.33 -1.38 -8.31
C PRO A 77 3.49 0.08 -8.75
N HIS A 78 3.02 0.42 -9.96
CA HIS A 78 3.09 1.79 -10.50
C HIS A 78 2.16 2.76 -9.77
N LEU A 79 0.98 2.29 -9.33
CA LEU A 79 0.05 3.11 -8.56
C LEU A 79 0.62 3.38 -7.17
N TYR A 80 1.15 2.34 -6.52
CA TYR A 80 1.77 2.44 -5.21
C TYR A 80 2.97 3.39 -5.23
N ASP A 81 3.81 3.28 -6.25
CA ASP A 81 4.91 4.20 -6.46
C ASP A 81 4.45 5.66 -6.60
N LEU A 82 3.37 5.90 -7.37
CA LEU A 82 2.77 7.22 -7.56
C LEU A 82 2.21 7.80 -6.25
N MET A 83 1.51 6.98 -5.45
CA MET A 83 0.89 7.39 -4.17
C MET A 83 1.91 8.05 -3.23
N PHE A 84 3.13 7.48 -3.18
CA PHE A 84 4.20 7.92 -2.30
C PHE A 84 5.29 8.74 -3.01
N GLY A 85 5.12 8.98 -4.32
CA GLY A 85 6.06 9.76 -5.13
C GLY A 85 7.44 9.12 -5.28
N LEU A 86 7.56 7.79 -5.19
CA LEU A 86 8.84 7.08 -5.10
C LEU A 86 9.63 7.06 -6.43
N SER A 87 8.99 6.99 -7.61
CA SER A 87 9.66 7.06 -8.92
C SER A 87 9.69 8.45 -9.56
N THR A 88 9.35 9.50 -8.82
CA THR A 88 9.65 10.88 -9.26
C THR A 88 11.16 11.13 -9.44
N ARG A 89 12.02 10.17 -9.05
CA ARG A 89 13.48 10.19 -9.31
C ARG A 89 13.95 9.37 -10.52
N ARG A 90 13.12 8.49 -11.12
CA ARG A 90 13.56 7.56 -12.18
C ARG A 90 12.89 7.78 -13.55
N ALA A 91 11.79 8.52 -13.62
CA ALA A 91 11.13 8.82 -14.90
C ALA A 91 11.44 10.25 -15.37
N THR A 92 11.62 10.39 -16.68
CA THR A 92 11.72 11.61 -17.52
C THR A 92 10.53 12.58 -17.41
N TYR A 93 9.72 12.46 -16.37
CA TYR A 93 8.64 13.37 -16.08
C TYR A 93 9.22 14.59 -15.39
N ARG A 94 8.96 15.76 -15.97
CA ARG A 94 9.30 17.08 -15.43
C ARG A 94 9.14 17.08 -13.91
N PRO A 95 10.09 17.63 -13.12
CA PRO A 95 9.95 17.68 -11.67
C PRO A 95 8.59 18.28 -11.35
N LEU A 96 7.70 17.48 -10.77
CA LEU A 96 6.51 18.02 -10.13
C LEU A 96 7.02 19.05 -9.14
N SER A 97 6.33 20.18 -9.06
CA SER A 97 6.72 21.17 -8.08
C SER A 97 6.66 20.51 -6.70
N ASP A 98 7.66 20.80 -5.89
CA ASP A 98 7.91 20.16 -4.60
C ASP A 98 6.68 20.26 -3.65
N SER A 99 5.75 21.20 -3.92
CA SER A 99 4.46 21.35 -3.22
C SER A 99 3.41 20.30 -3.55
N ASP A 100 3.40 19.74 -4.76
CA ASP A 100 2.31 18.88 -5.25
C ASP A 100 2.43 17.47 -4.67
N VAL A 101 3.65 16.93 -4.60
CA VAL A 101 3.97 15.64 -3.97
C VAL A 101 3.81 15.72 -2.45
N ARG A 102 4.13 16.86 -1.83
CA ARG A 102 3.91 17.09 -0.38
C ARG A 102 2.44 17.17 0.03
N SER A 103 1.51 17.33 -0.91
CA SER A 103 0.07 17.41 -0.62
C SER A 103 -0.62 16.04 -0.56
N SER A 104 -0.05 14.98 -1.14
CA SER A 104 -0.69 13.65 -1.13
C SER A 104 -0.81 13.08 0.29
N GLY A 105 0.22 13.25 1.13
CA GLY A 105 0.22 12.88 2.55
C GLY A 105 -0.76 13.67 3.44
N ARG A 106 -1.55 14.59 2.87
CA ARG A 106 -2.61 15.33 3.58
C ARG A 106 -3.98 15.22 2.91
N SER A 107 -4.12 14.42 1.86
CA SER A 107 -5.41 14.30 1.18
C SER A 107 -6.45 13.57 2.05
N PRO A 108 -7.76 13.80 1.85
CA PRO A 108 -8.80 13.03 2.51
C PRO A 108 -8.67 11.52 2.28
N ALA A 109 -8.25 11.10 1.09
CA ALA A 109 -8.04 9.69 0.76
C ALA A 109 -6.86 9.10 1.56
N PHE A 110 -5.73 9.81 1.64
CA PHE A 110 -4.60 9.39 2.48
C PHE A 110 -5.03 9.26 3.94
N ARG A 111 -5.71 10.28 4.49
CA ARG A 111 -6.20 10.23 5.88
C ARG A 111 -7.17 9.08 6.12
N GLY A 112 -8.02 8.77 5.14
CA GLY A 112 -8.93 7.63 5.19
C GLY A 112 -8.22 6.27 5.22
N ALA A 113 -7.06 6.13 4.58
CA ALA A 113 -6.23 4.94 4.71
C ALA A 113 -5.44 4.92 6.03
N TYR A 114 -4.84 6.06 6.39
CA TYR A 114 -3.94 6.19 7.55
C TYR A 114 -4.66 6.02 8.89
N VAL A 115 -5.96 6.35 8.97
CA VAL A 115 -6.74 6.23 10.21
C VAL A 115 -6.74 4.80 10.76
N HIS A 116 -6.78 3.77 9.91
CA HIS A 116 -6.75 2.38 10.34
C HIS A 116 -5.46 2.01 11.08
N LEU A 117 -4.31 2.48 10.56
CA LEU A 117 -3.04 2.32 11.23
C LEU A 117 -3.02 3.08 12.56
N ALA A 118 -3.43 4.36 12.55
CA ALA A 118 -3.41 5.21 13.73
C ALA A 118 -4.27 4.65 14.87
N GLU A 119 -5.46 4.14 14.56
CA GLU A 119 -6.36 3.50 15.52
C GLU A 119 -5.77 2.21 16.11
N ALA A 120 -5.16 1.36 15.29
CA ALA A 120 -4.51 0.14 15.77
C ALA A 120 -3.28 0.43 16.64
N CYS A 121 -2.48 1.45 16.30
CA CYS A 121 -1.38 1.91 17.14
C CYS A 121 -1.88 2.52 18.46
N ALA A 122 -2.98 3.27 18.45
CA ALA A 122 -3.60 3.79 19.68
C ALA A 122 -4.08 2.65 20.61
N ARG A 123 -4.65 1.58 20.03
CA ARG A 123 -4.99 0.36 20.79
C ARG A 123 -3.75 -0.34 21.35
N LEU A 124 -2.67 -0.44 20.58
CA LEU A 124 -1.42 -1.05 21.04
C LEU A 124 -0.80 -0.29 22.23
N VAL A 125 -0.79 1.05 22.17
CA VAL A 125 -0.34 1.88 23.31
C VAL A 125 -1.26 1.67 24.52
N SER A 126 -2.57 1.69 24.29
CA SER A 126 -3.58 1.54 25.36
C SER A 126 -3.60 0.13 25.98
N SER A 127 -3.14 -0.90 25.27
CA SER A 127 -3.11 -2.27 25.77
C SER A 127 -2.01 -2.49 26.82
N GLY A 128 -1.11 -1.53 27.03
CA GLY A 128 0.03 -1.64 27.94
C GLY A 128 1.04 -2.72 27.54
N ARG A 129 0.98 -3.21 26.29
CA ARG A 129 1.91 -4.24 25.78
C ARG A 129 3.29 -3.65 25.48
N ILE A 130 3.32 -2.38 25.12
CA ILE A 130 4.53 -1.61 24.86
C ILE A 130 4.68 -0.50 25.91
N GLY A 131 5.86 0.12 25.96
CA GLY A 131 6.11 1.28 26.82
C GLY A 131 5.22 2.48 26.46
N GLN A 132 5.14 3.45 27.36
CA GLN A 132 4.40 4.69 27.12
C GLN A 132 5.03 5.45 25.95
N GLN A 133 4.30 5.55 24.84
CA GLN A 133 4.70 6.25 23.63
C GLN A 133 3.51 6.98 23.02
N GLU A 134 3.79 8.03 22.25
CA GLU A 134 2.79 8.70 21.44
C GLU A 134 2.31 7.76 20.32
N PRO A 135 0.99 7.48 20.19
CA PRO A 135 0.46 6.60 19.15
C PRO A 135 0.87 6.99 17.73
N GLU A 136 0.98 8.29 17.46
CA GLU A 136 1.43 8.81 16.16
C GLU A 136 2.88 8.43 15.85
N ALA A 137 3.75 8.41 16.86
CA ALA A 137 5.15 7.98 16.69
C ALA A 137 5.25 6.47 16.45
N VAL A 138 4.40 5.66 17.11
CA VAL A 138 4.31 4.22 16.87
C VAL A 138 3.79 3.95 15.45
N ALA A 139 2.78 4.71 14.99
CA ALA A 139 2.27 4.63 13.63
C ALA A 139 3.34 5.00 12.61
N ALA A 140 4.08 6.10 12.80
CA ALA A 140 5.16 6.50 11.90
C ALA A 140 6.27 5.46 11.80
N GLN A 141 6.69 4.85 12.93
CA GLN A 141 7.68 3.77 12.93
C GLN A 141 7.15 2.54 12.20
N SER A 142 5.89 2.15 12.46
CA SER A 142 5.24 1.00 11.83
C SER A 142 5.12 1.18 10.32
N TRP A 143 4.65 2.35 9.90
CA TRP A 143 4.56 2.73 8.49
C TRP A 143 5.93 2.70 7.81
N SER A 144 6.96 3.26 8.47
CA SER A 144 8.30 3.39 7.88
C SER A 144 8.90 2.03 7.51
N TYR A 145 8.86 1.04 8.40
CA TYR A 145 9.47 -0.26 8.11
C TYR A 145 8.68 -1.04 7.05
N VAL A 146 7.35 -0.96 7.07
CA VAL A 146 6.48 -1.61 6.08
C VAL A 146 6.72 -1.02 4.69
N HIS A 147 6.71 0.30 4.57
CA HIS A 147 7.00 0.98 3.30
C HIS A 147 8.43 0.71 2.82
N GLY A 148 9.41 0.68 3.74
CA GLY A 148 10.79 0.33 3.41
C GLY A 148 10.91 -1.08 2.82
N CYS A 149 10.30 -2.07 3.48
CA CYS A 149 10.29 -3.46 2.99
C CYS A 149 9.63 -3.57 1.61
N ILE A 150 8.44 -3.00 1.44
CA ILE A 150 7.71 -3.05 0.18
C ILE A 150 8.49 -2.35 -0.94
N THR A 151 9.09 -1.19 -0.66
CA THR A 151 9.86 -0.45 -1.67
C THR A 151 11.08 -1.25 -2.14
N LEU A 152 11.80 -1.88 -1.20
CA LEU A 152 12.94 -2.75 -1.54
C LEU A 152 12.49 -4.00 -2.30
N GLU A 153 11.37 -4.60 -1.91
CA GLU A 153 10.80 -5.76 -2.59
C GLU A 153 10.37 -5.44 -4.02
N LEU A 154 9.65 -4.33 -4.25
CA LEU A 154 9.23 -3.90 -5.58
C LEU A 154 10.42 -3.52 -6.49
N ALA A 155 11.56 -3.18 -5.88
CA ALA A 155 12.82 -2.91 -6.58
C ALA A 155 13.69 -4.17 -6.76
N ASP A 156 13.15 -5.36 -6.48
CA ASP A 156 13.80 -6.67 -6.65
C ASP A 156 15.04 -6.88 -5.76
N HIS A 157 15.18 -6.11 -4.67
CA HIS A 157 16.29 -6.25 -3.73
C HIS A 157 16.18 -7.47 -2.82
N PHE A 158 15.02 -8.15 -2.82
CA PHE A 158 14.77 -9.35 -2.01
C PHE A 158 14.73 -10.64 -2.83
N ALA A 159 15.21 -10.61 -4.09
CA ALA A 159 15.18 -11.77 -5.00
C ALA A 159 15.89 -13.02 -4.46
N GLU A 160 16.85 -12.87 -3.56
CA GLU A 160 17.58 -13.98 -2.94
C GLU A 160 16.82 -14.67 -1.80
N PHE A 161 15.78 -14.04 -1.25
CA PHE A 161 14.99 -14.63 -0.17
C PHE A 161 13.85 -15.49 -0.74
N ALA A 162 13.81 -16.76 -0.35
CA ALA A 162 12.73 -17.68 -0.75
C ALA A 162 11.34 -17.21 -0.27
N ASP A 163 11.28 -16.54 0.88
CA ASP A 163 10.08 -15.95 1.46
C ASP A 163 10.47 -14.65 2.19
N PRO A 164 10.39 -13.49 1.51
CA PRO A 164 10.70 -12.20 2.11
C PRO A 164 9.80 -11.83 3.30
N VAL A 165 8.57 -12.38 3.36
CA VAL A 165 7.66 -12.10 4.48
C VAL A 165 8.17 -12.79 5.74
N ALA A 166 8.42 -14.10 5.67
CA ALA A 166 8.90 -14.87 6.81
C ALA A 166 10.34 -14.50 7.22
N GLN A 167 11.20 -14.15 6.26
CA GLN A 167 12.62 -13.91 6.51
C GLN A 167 12.98 -12.46 6.84
N VAL A 168 12.17 -11.48 6.40
CA VAL A 168 12.46 -10.04 6.58
C VAL A 168 11.33 -9.33 7.32
N LEU A 169 10.13 -9.28 6.73
CA LEU A 169 9.05 -8.43 7.23
C LEU A 169 8.59 -8.84 8.64
N LEU A 170 8.41 -10.15 8.87
CA LEU A 170 7.98 -10.68 10.17
C LEU A 170 9.04 -10.42 11.26
N PRO A 171 10.32 -10.83 11.10
CA PRO A 171 11.36 -10.52 12.09
C PRO A 171 11.51 -9.02 12.37
N MET A 172 11.37 -8.16 11.35
CA MET A 172 11.40 -6.70 11.55
C MET A 172 10.23 -6.20 12.41
N GLY A 173 9.01 -6.69 12.17
CA GLY A 173 7.86 -6.37 13.01
C GLY A 173 8.06 -6.82 14.46
N VAL A 174 8.57 -8.04 14.67
CA VAL A 174 8.88 -8.57 16.01
C VAL A 174 9.93 -7.71 16.71
N ASN A 175 11.00 -7.34 16.00
CA ASN A 175 12.04 -6.48 16.54
C ASN A 175 11.52 -5.09 16.91
N LEU A 176 10.61 -4.52 16.11
CA LEU A 176 9.97 -3.26 16.43
C LEU A 176 9.11 -3.40 17.70
N ALA A 177 8.22 -4.40 17.77
CA ALA A 177 7.37 -4.61 18.94
C ALA A 177 8.18 -4.79 20.23
N VAL A 178 9.25 -5.58 20.18
CA VAL A 178 10.15 -5.77 21.32
C VAL A 178 10.91 -4.48 21.64
N GLY A 179 11.38 -3.75 20.63
CA GLY A 179 12.04 -2.45 20.83
C GLY A 179 11.12 -1.39 21.45
N LEU A 180 9.82 -1.49 21.20
CA LEU A 180 8.79 -0.66 21.83
C LEU A 180 8.43 -1.13 23.26
N GLY A 181 8.86 -2.32 23.68
CA GLY A 181 8.71 -2.83 25.04
C GLY A 181 7.85 -4.09 25.20
N ASP A 182 7.43 -4.73 24.10
CA ASP A 182 6.72 -6.00 24.18
C ASP A 182 7.64 -7.18 24.52
N ASP A 183 7.05 -8.27 25.03
CA ASP A 183 7.74 -9.53 25.20
C ASP A 183 8.00 -10.21 23.84
N ARG A 184 9.16 -10.85 23.67
CA ARG A 184 9.58 -11.42 22.38
C ARG A 184 8.74 -12.63 21.96
N GLU A 185 8.45 -13.56 22.88
CA GLU A 185 7.67 -14.75 22.54
C GLU A 185 6.23 -14.34 22.20
N ARG A 186 5.68 -13.41 22.99
CA ARG A 186 4.34 -12.86 22.73
C ARG A 186 4.29 -12.08 21.40
N ALA A 187 5.29 -11.25 21.12
CA ALA A 187 5.39 -10.51 19.87
C ALA A 187 5.47 -11.48 18.68
N GLN A 188 6.33 -12.50 18.73
CA GLN A 188 6.43 -13.52 17.69
C GLN A 188 5.08 -14.20 17.43
N ALA A 189 4.41 -14.68 18.48
CA ALA A 189 3.11 -15.32 18.36
C ALA A 189 2.04 -14.40 17.75
N SER A 190 2.07 -13.10 18.08
CA SER A 190 1.15 -12.10 17.53
C SER A 190 1.38 -11.88 16.03
N HIS A 191 2.63 -11.80 15.58
CA HIS A 191 2.95 -11.65 14.16
C HIS A 191 2.58 -12.89 13.35
N GLU A 192 2.83 -14.09 13.87
CA GLU A 192 2.37 -15.34 13.25
C GLU A 192 0.84 -15.43 13.21
N ALA A 193 0.14 -14.94 14.24
CA ALA A 193 -1.31 -14.83 14.24
C ALA A 193 -1.81 -13.85 13.17
N GLY A 194 -1.14 -12.70 13.02
CA GLY A 194 -1.42 -11.73 11.96
C GLY A 194 -1.22 -12.32 10.55
N ALA A 195 -0.19 -13.15 10.35
CA ALA A 195 0.00 -13.86 9.09
C ALA A 195 -1.16 -14.82 8.78
N ARG A 196 -1.58 -15.62 9.77
CA ARG A 196 -2.73 -16.52 9.63
C ARG A 196 -4.03 -15.76 9.37
N LEU A 197 -4.21 -14.60 10.00
CA LEU A 197 -5.35 -13.71 9.78
C LEU A 197 -5.38 -13.16 8.35
N TYR A 198 -4.23 -12.73 7.83
CA TYR A 198 -4.12 -12.31 6.43
C TYR A 198 -4.47 -13.46 5.45
N ASP A 199 -3.98 -14.67 5.71
CA ASP A 199 -4.26 -15.84 4.87
C ASP A 199 -5.76 -16.20 4.86
N SER A 200 -6.48 -16.03 5.98
CA SER A 200 -7.93 -16.29 6.02
C SER A 200 -8.72 -15.23 5.23
N LEU A 201 -8.34 -13.96 5.32
CA LEU A 201 -8.97 -12.86 4.59
C LEU A 201 -8.81 -13.00 3.06
N THR A 202 -7.62 -13.41 2.63
CA THR A 202 -7.32 -13.53 1.19
C THR A 202 -7.92 -14.77 0.57
N ARG A 203 -7.93 -15.92 1.26
CA ARG A 203 -8.67 -17.12 0.80
C ARG A 203 -10.18 -16.88 0.68
N GLY A 204 -10.77 -16.20 1.68
CA GLY A 204 -12.22 -15.89 1.64
C GLY A 204 -12.62 -14.95 0.49
N SER A 205 -11.70 -14.08 0.05
CA SER A 205 -11.92 -13.20 -1.10
C SER A 205 -11.84 -13.96 -2.43
N GLU A 206 -10.96 -14.96 -2.54
CA GLU A 206 -10.82 -15.80 -3.73
C GLU A 206 -12.03 -16.73 -3.91
N ASP A 207 -12.54 -17.31 -2.82
CA ASP A 207 -13.74 -18.16 -2.86
C ASP A 207 -15.00 -17.39 -3.26
N GLN A 208 -15.12 -16.10 -2.87
CA GLN A 208 -16.21 -15.22 -3.31
C GLN A 208 -16.10 -14.85 -4.79
N ALA A 209 -14.90 -14.61 -5.31
CA ALA A 209 -14.68 -14.24 -6.71
C ALA A 209 -14.89 -15.40 -7.70
N VAL A 210 -14.80 -16.67 -7.25
CA VAL A 210 -15.07 -17.87 -8.07
C VAL A 210 -16.56 -18.23 -8.08
N ALA A 211 -17.35 -17.69 -7.14
CA ALA A 211 -18.78 -17.93 -7.03
C ALA A 211 -19.65 -16.95 -7.85
N GLU A 212 -19.07 -15.87 -8.39
CA GLU A 212 -19.70 -14.87 -9.27
C GLU A 212 -19.38 -15.13 -10.75
#